data_AF-A0A7X5FGG0-F1
#
_entry.id   AF-A0A7X5FGG0-F1
#
_cell.length_a   1.000
_cell.length_b   1.000
_cell.length_c   1.000
_cell.angle_alpha   90.00
_cell.angle_beta   90.00
_cell.angle_gamma   90.00
#
_symmetry.space_group_name_H-M   'P 1'
#
loop_
_entity.id
_entity.type
_entity.pdbx_description
1 polymer ?
#
loop_
_entity_poly.entity_id
_entity_poly.type
_entity_poly.pdbx_seq_one_letter_code
_entity_poly.pdbx_strand_id
1 'polypeptide(L)' 'MTNNNLHNLMTQMTQEQKSLWRIEKHYIEEAVSEEEKALWEKMKEDKKKHIEDFKKLIKENI' A
#
# COMPACT_ATOMS: atom_id res chain seq x y z
N MET A 1 -4.51 -25.58 -3.64
CA MET A 1 -5.24 -24.30 -3.48
C MET A 1 -4.41 -23.21 -2.76
N THR A 2 -3.25 -23.52 -2.19
CA THR A 2 -2.29 -22.55 -1.61
C THR A 2 -1.71 -21.56 -2.62
N ASN A 3 -1.52 -21.97 -3.87
CA ASN A 3 -0.88 -21.15 -4.90
C ASN A 3 -1.67 -19.86 -5.24
N ASN A 4 -3.01 -19.91 -5.22
CA ASN A 4 -3.84 -18.74 -5.50
C ASN A 4 -3.84 -17.73 -4.34
N ASN A 5 -3.77 -18.19 -3.09
CA ASN A 5 -3.78 -17.29 -1.93
C ASN A 5 -2.46 -16.51 -1.82
N LEU A 6 -1.32 -17.20 -1.89
CA LEU A 6 0.00 -16.55 -1.85
C LEU A 6 0.18 -15.58 -3.04
N HIS A 7 -0.23 -15.99 -4.25
CA HIS A 7 -0.22 -15.11 -5.41
C HIS A 7 -1.07 -13.85 -5.20
N ASN A 8 -2.27 -13.98 -4.62
CA ASN A 8 -3.14 -12.84 -4.34
C ASN A 8 -2.50 -11.88 -3.32
N LEU A 9 -1.89 -12.41 -2.25
CA LEU A 9 -1.19 -11.59 -1.25
C LEU A 9 -0.02 -10.81 -1.86
N MET A 10 0.84 -11.48 -2.65
CA MET A 10 1.97 -10.83 -3.32
C MET A 10 1.51 -9.78 -4.35
N THR A 11 0.44 -10.10 -5.10
CA THR A 11 -0.15 -9.18 -6.07
C THR A 11 -0.70 -7.94 -5.36
N GLN A 12 -1.47 -8.11 -4.29
CA GLN A 12 -2.03 -6.98 -3.54
C GLN A 12 -0.93 -6.13 -2.90
N MET A 13 0.07 -6.75 -2.27
CA MET A 13 1.22 -6.03 -1.71
C MET A 13 1.93 -5.17 -2.77
N THR A 14 2.09 -5.69 -3.98
CA THR A 14 2.69 -4.95 -5.10
C THR A 14 1.85 -3.73 -5.48
N GLN A 15 0.52 -3.83 -5.46
CA GLN A 15 -0.36 -2.69 -5.73
C GLN A 15 -0.27 -1.64 -4.63
N GLU A 16 -0.20 -2.04 -3.37
CA GLU A 16 -0.02 -1.09 -2.27
C GLU A 16 1.32 -0.36 -2.35
N GLN A 17 2.41 -1.06 -2.67
CA GLN A 17 3.73 -0.42 -2.87
C GLN A 17 3.71 0.59 -4.02
N LYS A 18 3.11 0.24 -5.16
CA LYS A 18 2.97 1.17 -6.30
C LYS A 18 2.12 2.38 -5.93
N SER A 19 1.03 2.18 -5.20
CA SER A 19 0.16 3.27 -4.78
C SER A 19 0.84 4.17 -3.75
N LEU A 20 1.58 3.60 -2.81
CA LEU A 20 2.37 4.34 -1.81
C LEU A 20 3.41 5.22 -2.51
N TRP A 21 4.15 4.65 -3.47
CA TRP A 21 5.13 5.41 -4.25
C TRP A 21 4.51 6.61 -4.95
N ARG A 22 3.35 6.45 -5.60
CA ARG A 22 2.65 7.57 -6.25
C ARG A 22 2.21 8.65 -5.27
N ILE A 23 1.71 8.25 -4.09
CA ILE A 23 1.32 9.19 -3.04
C ILE A 23 2.54 9.98 -2.55
N GLU A 24 3.65 9.30 -2.27
CA GLU A 24 4.87 9.92 -1.75
C GLU A 24 5.61 10.78 -2.78
N LYS A 25 5.45 10.50 -4.08
CA LYS A 25 6.16 11.20 -5.16
C LYS A 25 5.35 12.27 -5.87
N HIS A 26 4.03 12.18 -5.85
CA HIS A 26 3.18 13.02 -6.68
C HIS A 26 2.01 13.58 -5.87
N TYR A 27 1.15 12.71 -5.31
CA TYR A 27 -0.17 13.16 -4.87
C TYR A 27 -0.15 14.13 -3.68
N ILE A 28 0.80 13.97 -2.74
CA ILE A 28 0.94 14.93 -1.62
C ILE A 28 1.42 16.30 -2.12
N GLU A 29 2.30 16.34 -3.12
CA GLU A 29 2.83 17.58 -3.71
C GLU A 29 1.81 18.27 -4.63
N GLU A 30 1.00 17.47 -5.33
CA GLU A 30 -0.03 17.92 -6.27
C GLU A 30 -1.38 18.25 -5.61
N ALA A 31 -1.52 18.02 -4.29
CA ALA A 31 -2.76 18.27 -3.56
C ALA A 31 -3.17 19.75 -3.64
N VAL A 32 -4.44 20.00 -4.00
CA VAL A 32 -4.95 21.37 -4.21
C VAL A 32 -5.54 21.99 -2.95
N SER A 33 -5.69 21.20 -1.88
CA SER A 33 -6.23 21.65 -0.59
C SER A 33 -5.58 20.93 0.59
N GLU A 34 -5.64 21.54 1.78
CA GLU A 34 -5.17 20.92 3.01
C GLU A 34 -5.97 19.66 3.37
N GLU A 35 -7.26 19.61 3.03
CA GLU A 35 -8.10 18.42 3.24
C GLU A 35 -7.63 17.26 2.35
N GLU A 36 -7.38 17.53 1.07
CA GLU A 36 -6.86 16.53 0.14
C GLU A 36 -5.45 16.05 0.56
N LYS A 37 -4.58 16.97 0.97
CA LYS A 37 -3.25 16.63 1.47
C LYS A 37 -3.32 15.74 2.72
N ALA A 38 -4.21 16.07 3.66
CA ALA A 38 -4.43 15.26 4.85
C ALA A 38 -4.96 13.85 4.51
N LEU A 39 -5.82 13.73 3.49
CA LEU A 39 -6.25 12.44 2.96
C LEU A 39 -5.06 11.64 2.42
N TRP A 40 -4.19 12.25 1.62
CA TRP A 40 -3.03 11.56 1.05
C TRP A 40 -2.03 11.11 2.12
N GLU A 41 -1.75 11.95 3.12
CA GLU A 41 -0.89 11.57 4.25
C GLU A 41 -1.50 10.43 5.07
N LYS A 42 -2.82 10.44 5.31
CA LYS A 42 -3.50 9.31 5.96
C LYS A 42 -3.36 8.02 5.12
N MET A 43 -3.63 8.11 3.82
CA MET A 43 -3.55 6.96 2.92
C MET A 43 -2.13 6.39 2.84
N LYS A 44 -1.09 7.22 2.91
CA LYS A 44 0.30 6.80 2.98
C LYS A 44 0.57 5.93 4.20
N GLU A 45 0.13 6.35 5.39
CA GLU A 45 0.33 5.57 6.62
C GLU A 45 -0.49 4.27 6.63
N ASP A 46 -1.74 4.30 6.15
CA ASP A 46 -2.58 3.11 6.00
C ASP A 46 -1.91 2.09 5.05
N LYS A 47 -1.32 2.56 3.94
CA LYS A 47 -0.61 1.69 2.98
C LYS A 47 0.64 1.06 3.54
N LYS A 48 1.44 1.82 4.32
CA LYS A 48 2.61 1.27 5.01
C LYS A 48 2.19 0.12 5.93
N LYS A 49 1.11 0.31 6.69
CA LYS A 49 0.56 -0.73 7.55
C LYS A 49 0.12 -1.97 6.75
N HIS A 50 -0.64 -1.79 5.67
CA HIS A 50 -1.06 -2.90 4.82
C HIS A 50 0.13 -3.66 4.22
N ILE A 51 1.18 -2.97 3.79
CA ILE A 51 2.39 -3.60 3.26
C ILE A 51 3.06 -4.49 4.32
N GLU A 52 3.15 -4.04 5.57
CA GLU A 52 3.70 -4.86 6.66
C GLU A 52 2.81 -6.06 6.99
N ASP A 53 1.48 -5.88 6.99
CA ASP A 53 0.52 -6.98 7.18
C ASP A 53 0.67 -8.04 6.07
N PHE A 54 0.80 -7.61 4.80
CA PHE A 54 1.03 -8.54 3.70
C PHE A 54 2.39 -9.24 3.80
N LYS A 55 3.46 -8.52 4.14
CA LYS A 55 4.79 -9.12 4.34
C LYS A 55 4.75 -10.23 5.40
N LYS A 56 4.06 -9.98 6.51
CA LYS A 56 3.89 -10.96 7.58
C LYS A 56 3.17 -12.21 7.08
N LEU A 57 2.01 -12.06 6.43
CA LEU A 57 1.23 -13.19 5.92
C LEU A 57 1.97 -13.95 4.82
N ILE A 58 2.66 -13.26 3.91
CA ILE A 58 3.48 -13.89 2.86
C ILE A 58 4.55 -14.77 3.50
N LYS A 59 5.25 -14.27 4.54
CA LYS A 59 6.29 -15.01 5.25
C LYS A 59 5.75 -16.26 5.96
N GLU A 60 4.52 -16.23 6.45
CA GLU A 60 3.86 -17.39 7.08
C GLU A 60 3.41 -18.45 6.06
N ASN A 61 3.31 -18.07 4.77
CA ASN A 61 2.87 -18.94 3.67
C ASN A 61 4.02 -19.44 2.76
N ILE A 62 5.27 -19.09 3.07
CA ILE A 62 6.51 -19.58 2.42
C ILE A 62 7.12 -20.67 3.28
#